data_AF-A0A6Q2YTF0-F1
#
_entry.id   AF-A0A6Q2YTF0-F1
#
_cell.length_a   1.000
_cell.length_b   1.000
_cell.length_c   1.000
_cell.angle_alpha   90.00
_cell.angle_beta   90.00
_cell.angle_gamma   90.00
#
_symmetry.space_group_name_H-M   'P 1'
#
loop_
_entity.id
_entity.type
_entity.pdbx_description
1 polymer ?
#
loop_
_entity_poly.entity_id
_entity_poly.type
_entity_poly.pdbx_seq_one_letter_code
_entity_poly.pdbx_strand_id
1 'polypeptide(L)'
;MLGNKFARHLVSLATLLVAVGCGGSEQRKGVDSSAGKSSSSSSNRRYHRVQHGQCTYTFILPEGDGSGGNSCRQGKAAPQFNNANALQRDAPPLEPDFANQKIQHLENVMENYTQWLQKIENYIKESMKTEMAQLQQNAVHNHTAAMLEMGTNLLSQTAEQTRKLTDVETQVLNQTSRLEIQLLENSLSTNKLEKELLVQTNEISKLHDKNGLLEKKIQEMESRHREELGTLREEKGSLQALVGKQTRVIRELETQLTRATGNSTALQRQQQEMMDTVHNLISLCNKDAGVPNSTKRVDEEKKFRDCADLYQAGFHKNGVYTIHMNAQDTKKVYCNMETAGGGWTIIQRREDGSVDFQKTWKEYKMGFGMVSTEHWLGNEMIYLLTSQRQYALRVELTDWDGHMAFSQYDRFHIDSEKRNYRLFLKSHSGTAGRQSSLVIHGADFSTKDMDNDNCMCKCALMLTGGWWFDACGPSNLNGMYFTQGQHVGKLNGIKWHYFKGPSYSLRATTMMIRPLDFS
;
A
#
# COMPACT_ATOMS: atom_id res chain seq x y z
N MET A 1 -9.34 -27.55 28.03
CA MET A 1 -8.07 -26.80 28.00
C MET A 1 -8.16 -25.75 26.91
N LEU A 2 -7.52 -24.59 27.13
CA LEU A 2 -7.52 -23.37 26.30
C LEU A 2 -8.71 -22.42 26.50
N GLY A 3 -8.76 -21.82 27.68
CA GLY A 3 -9.46 -20.56 27.95
C GLY A 3 -8.58 -19.71 28.86
N ASN A 4 -7.55 -19.07 28.29
CA ASN A 4 -6.84 -17.93 28.89
C ASN A 4 -5.69 -17.51 27.97
N LYS A 5 -5.89 -16.47 27.16
CA LYS A 5 -4.87 -15.53 26.64
C LYS A 5 -5.50 -14.57 25.64
N PHE A 6 -6.45 -13.73 26.05
CA PHE A 6 -6.82 -12.51 25.30
C PHE A 6 -7.53 -11.47 26.19
N ALA A 7 -7.05 -11.32 27.43
CA ALA A 7 -7.52 -10.27 28.33
C ALA A 7 -6.31 -9.65 29.05
N ARG A 8 -5.52 -8.86 28.32
CA ARG A 8 -4.52 -7.92 28.84
C ARG A 8 -4.02 -7.08 27.67
N HIS A 9 -4.77 -6.03 27.33
CA HIS A 9 -4.27 -4.77 26.77
C HIS A 9 -5.46 -3.86 26.49
N LEU A 10 -6.07 -3.36 27.57
CA LEU A 10 -6.86 -2.13 27.59
C LEU A 10 -6.90 -1.71 29.06
N VAL A 11 -6.83 -0.41 29.29
CA VAL A 11 -6.75 0.30 30.59
C VAL A 11 -5.33 0.49 31.13
N SER A 12 -4.73 1.65 30.83
CA SER A 12 -4.39 2.66 31.85
C SER A 12 -3.58 3.79 31.22
N LEU A 13 -4.18 4.97 31.09
CA LEU A 13 -3.46 6.21 30.76
C LEU A 13 -4.09 7.33 31.60
N ALA A 14 -3.59 7.46 32.82
CA ALA A 14 -3.77 8.64 33.66
C ALA A 14 -2.67 8.67 34.73
N THR A 15 -2.14 9.87 35.01
CA THR A 15 -1.11 10.24 36.02
C THR A 15 0.34 9.89 35.61
N LEU A 16 1.32 10.80 35.63
CA LEU A 16 1.73 11.64 36.75
C LEU A 16 2.45 12.96 36.33
N LEU A 17 2.27 13.98 37.18
CA LEU A 17 3.14 15.15 37.37
C LEU A 17 4.36 14.80 38.26
N VAL A 18 5.49 15.45 37.95
CA VAL A 18 6.55 16.00 38.85
C VAL A 18 7.25 15.08 39.85
N ALA A 19 8.57 14.91 39.69
CA ALA A 19 9.57 15.14 40.76
C ALA A 19 11.02 15.21 40.23
N VAL A 20 11.74 16.14 40.84
CA VAL A 20 13.17 16.53 40.77
C VAL A 20 14.15 15.38 41.08
N GLY A 21 15.37 15.43 40.53
CA GLY A 21 16.51 14.67 41.05
C GLY A 21 17.82 14.80 40.26
N CYS A 22 18.84 15.39 40.90
CA CYS A 22 20.20 15.69 40.42
C CYS A 22 21.16 14.49 40.26
N GLY A 23 22.23 14.72 39.48
CA GLY A 23 23.54 14.05 39.55
C GLY A 23 23.76 13.00 38.44
N GLY A 24 24.87 12.88 37.73
CA GLY A 24 26.19 13.51 37.79
C GLY A 24 27.14 12.68 36.91
N SER A 25 28.03 13.36 36.17
CA SER A 25 29.36 12.94 35.70
C SER A 25 29.59 11.63 34.90
N GLU A 26 30.06 11.83 33.67
CA GLU A 26 31.43 11.51 33.18
C GLU A 26 31.67 10.50 32.03
N GLN A 27 32.46 11.03 31.07
CA GLN A 27 33.55 10.44 30.29
C GLN A 27 33.32 9.71 28.94
N ARG A 28 33.61 10.49 27.88
CA ARG A 28 34.67 10.32 26.86
C ARG A 28 34.85 8.95 26.17
N LYS A 29 34.81 8.98 24.82
CA LYS A 29 36.00 8.83 23.94
C LYS A 29 35.69 9.22 22.48
N GLY A 30 36.70 9.78 21.80
CA GLY A 30 36.67 10.35 20.44
C GLY A 30 36.44 9.33 19.30
N VAL A 31 36.58 9.69 18.03
CA VAL A 31 37.74 10.32 17.37
C VAL A 31 37.34 10.76 15.96
N ASP A 32 37.90 11.91 15.55
CA ASP A 32 38.34 12.42 14.23
C ASP A 32 37.60 12.02 12.94
N SER A 33 37.35 12.91 11.98
CA SER A 33 38.34 13.67 11.20
C SER A 33 37.59 14.59 10.22
N SER A 34 37.75 15.92 10.29
CA SER A 34 38.73 16.76 9.55
C SER A 34 38.38 17.03 8.07
N ALA A 35 38.14 18.30 7.71
CA ALA A 35 39.17 19.21 7.19
C ALA A 35 38.57 20.32 6.31
N GLY A 36 38.93 21.57 6.60
CA GLY A 36 38.60 22.76 5.81
C GLY A 36 39.05 24.06 6.49
N LYS A 37 40.39 24.22 6.64
CA LYS A 37 41.13 25.40 7.13
C LYS A 37 40.90 26.62 6.20
N SER A 38 41.05 27.88 6.59
CA SER A 38 42.27 28.55 7.12
C SER A 38 41.91 29.95 7.69
N SER A 39 42.20 30.27 8.97
CA SER A 39 43.39 30.97 9.52
C SER A 39 43.48 32.48 9.15
N SER A 40 43.81 33.45 10.02
CA SER A 40 44.44 33.47 11.35
C SER A 40 44.56 34.91 11.90
N SER A 41 44.57 35.04 13.23
CA SER A 41 45.52 35.79 14.09
C SER A 41 44.76 36.42 15.28
N SER A 42 44.73 35.79 16.45
CA SER A 42 45.73 35.76 17.54
C SER A 42 45.83 37.07 18.35
N SER A 43 45.38 37.04 19.62
CA SER A 43 46.21 37.34 20.81
C SER A 43 45.43 37.28 22.14
N ASN A 44 45.71 36.22 22.90
CA ASN A 44 45.86 36.11 24.36
C ASN A 44 45.09 36.99 25.37
N ARG A 45 44.41 36.27 26.28
CA ARG A 45 44.55 36.24 27.77
C ARG A 45 43.42 36.77 28.67
N ARG A 46 42.93 35.78 29.45
CA ARG A 46 42.53 35.74 30.87
C ARG A 46 41.13 36.21 31.29
N TYR A 47 40.42 35.22 31.85
CA TYR A 47 39.17 35.28 32.59
C TYR A 47 39.33 35.98 33.95
N HIS A 48 38.32 36.78 34.33
CA HIS A 48 37.79 36.80 35.69
C HIS A 48 36.26 36.78 35.66
N ARG A 49 35.71 35.88 36.46
CA ARG A 49 34.28 35.66 36.72
C ARG A 49 33.87 36.61 37.85
N VAL A 50 32.79 37.38 37.67
CA VAL A 50 32.17 38.14 38.76
C VAL A 50 30.72 37.69 38.92
N GLN A 51 30.41 37.21 40.12
CA GLN A 51 29.10 36.79 40.58
C GLN A 51 28.21 38.01 40.85
N HIS A 52 26.90 37.86 40.65
CA HIS A 52 25.92 38.85 41.05
C HIS A 52 25.86 38.97 42.57
N GLY A 53 26.28 40.12 43.09
CA GLY A 53 25.90 40.65 44.40
C GLY A 53 24.91 41.80 44.22
N GLN A 54 24.02 41.99 45.19
CA GLN A 54 23.01 43.05 45.19
C GLN A 54 23.68 44.42 45.21
N CYS A 55 23.52 45.22 44.14
CA CYS A 55 23.93 46.61 44.15
C CYS A 55 22.86 47.45 44.86
N THR A 56 23.19 47.94 46.05
CA THR A 56 22.57 49.13 46.63
C THR A 56 23.03 50.35 45.82
N TYR A 57 22.07 51.15 45.34
CA TYR A 57 22.37 52.43 44.69
C TYR A 57 22.64 53.48 45.77
N THR A 58 23.87 54.01 45.80
CA THR A 58 24.21 55.24 46.49
C THR A 58 24.17 56.37 45.46
N PHE A 59 23.28 57.34 45.64
CA PHE A 59 23.28 58.57 44.86
C PHE A 59 24.52 59.39 45.25
N ILE A 60 25.42 59.62 44.30
CA ILE A 60 26.45 60.67 44.40
C ILE A 60 25.99 61.80 43.49
N LEU A 61 25.39 62.82 44.10
CA LEU A 61 25.10 64.10 43.46
C LEU A 61 26.37 64.96 43.50
N PRO A 62 26.76 65.61 42.39
CA PRO A 62 27.88 66.55 42.38
C PRO A 62 27.51 67.81 43.19
N GLU A 63 28.31 68.12 44.20
CA GLU A 63 28.25 69.41 44.88
C GLU A 63 28.79 70.51 43.95
N GLY A 64 28.01 71.58 43.83
CA GLY A 64 28.34 72.81 43.11
C GLY A 64 27.41 73.92 43.60
N ASP A 65 27.82 74.52 44.72
CA ASP A 65 27.52 75.87 45.19
C ASP A 65 26.07 76.35 45.21
N GLY A 66 25.44 76.20 46.38
CA GLY A 66 24.21 76.86 46.76
C GLY A 66 24.39 77.69 48.02
N SER A 67 24.71 78.96 47.83
CA SER A 67 24.68 80.00 48.85
C SER A 67 23.24 80.21 49.36
N GLY A 68 23.06 80.23 50.69
CA GLY A 68 22.01 80.99 51.37
C GLY A 68 20.89 80.20 52.03
N GLY A 69 20.80 80.29 53.38
CA GLY A 69 19.57 79.93 54.08
C GLY A 69 19.61 79.73 55.60
N ASN A 70 19.80 80.82 56.35
CA ASN A 70 19.24 81.09 57.70
C ASN A 70 19.68 80.28 58.93
N SER A 71 20.44 80.94 59.81
CA SER A 71 19.95 81.24 61.17
C SER A 71 20.79 82.33 61.85
N CYS A 72 20.27 83.56 61.93
CA CYS A 72 20.68 84.55 62.92
C CYS A 72 19.43 85.20 63.52
N ARG A 73 19.27 85.01 64.83
CA ARG A 73 18.22 85.61 65.66
C ARG A 73 18.56 87.07 66.02
N GLN A 74 17.49 87.85 66.11
CA GLN A 74 17.22 89.04 66.95
C GLN A 74 18.09 89.16 68.23
N GLY A 75 18.36 90.32 68.83
CA GLY A 75 17.83 91.68 68.72
C GLY A 75 17.93 92.40 70.09
N LYS A 76 17.73 93.74 70.08
CA LYS A 76 17.50 94.69 71.22
C LYS A 76 18.73 95.09 72.06
N ALA A 77 18.87 96.31 72.60
CA ALA A 77 18.19 97.62 72.58
C ALA A 77 19.21 98.65 73.14
N ALA A 78 19.15 99.95 72.85
CA ALA A 78 18.46 100.96 73.66
C ALA A 78 18.83 102.39 73.19
N PRO A 79 18.09 103.46 73.57
CA PRO A 79 17.86 104.67 72.74
C PRO A 79 18.23 106.02 73.41
N GLN A 80 17.77 107.12 72.77
CA GLN A 80 17.60 108.55 73.21
C GLN A 80 18.77 109.52 72.90
N PHE A 81 18.63 110.82 72.55
CA PHE A 81 17.54 111.80 72.33
C PHE A 81 18.14 113.05 71.58
N ASN A 82 17.32 113.78 70.77
CA ASN A 82 17.26 115.23 70.47
C ASN A 82 18.42 116.13 69.92
N ASN A 83 18.11 116.78 68.77
CA ASN A 83 18.18 118.21 68.38
C ASN A 83 19.42 119.15 68.54
N ALA A 84 19.64 119.88 67.43
CA ALA A 84 20.02 121.30 67.25
C ALA A 84 21.50 121.78 67.24
N ASN A 85 21.86 122.40 66.09
CA ASN A 85 22.76 123.54 65.84
C ASN A 85 24.11 123.67 66.55
N ALA A 86 25.19 123.75 65.74
CA ALA A 86 26.14 124.89 65.65
C ALA A 86 27.45 124.40 64.98
N LEU A 87 27.77 124.91 63.78
CA LEU A 87 28.92 125.79 63.51
C LEU A 87 30.31 125.20 63.78
N GLN A 88 31.12 125.08 62.73
CA GLN A 88 32.45 125.70 62.75
C GLN A 88 32.87 126.03 61.31
N ARG A 89 32.79 127.32 60.98
CA ARG A 89 33.57 127.97 59.92
C ARG A 89 35.04 127.93 60.33
N ASP A 90 35.94 127.82 59.36
CA ASP A 90 37.12 128.66 59.35
C ASP A 90 37.47 129.04 57.90
N ALA A 91 37.19 130.30 57.58
CA ALA A 91 37.84 131.04 56.50
C ALA A 91 38.22 132.41 57.08
N PRO A 92 39.47 132.84 56.89
CA PRO A 92 39.83 134.26 56.78
C PRO A 92 40.31 134.60 55.35
N PRO A 93 40.35 135.88 54.97
CA PRO A 93 39.60 136.31 53.80
C PRO A 93 40.43 137.03 52.70
N LEU A 94 39.73 137.29 51.59
CA LEU A 94 39.86 138.44 50.65
C LEU A 94 41.16 138.60 49.84
N GLU A 95 41.02 138.54 48.51
CA GLU A 95 41.33 139.65 47.58
C GLU A 95 40.61 139.34 46.23
N PRO A 96 39.82 140.27 45.65
CA PRO A 96 39.06 140.07 44.42
C PRO A 96 39.87 140.44 43.16
N ASP A 97 39.33 140.06 41.99
CA ASP A 97 39.70 140.55 40.63
C ASP A 97 40.66 139.74 39.75
N PHE A 98 40.54 138.40 39.72
CA PHE A 98 41.03 137.60 38.55
C PHE A 98 40.18 136.37 38.15
N ALA A 99 39.01 136.12 38.78
CA ALA A 99 38.31 134.82 38.71
C ALA A 99 37.11 134.71 37.72
N ASN A 100 36.48 135.82 37.31
CA ASN A 100 35.18 135.75 36.61
C ASN A 100 35.23 135.26 35.15
N GLN A 101 36.34 135.46 34.42
CA GLN A 101 36.48 134.93 33.05
C GLN A 101 36.75 133.42 33.02
N LYS A 102 37.37 132.86 34.07
CA LYS A 102 37.68 131.42 34.16
C LYS A 102 36.44 130.61 34.57
N ILE A 103 35.55 131.20 35.37
CA ILE A 103 34.30 130.56 35.83
C ILE A 103 33.32 130.37 34.66
N GLN A 104 33.08 131.36 33.81
CA GLN A 104 32.19 131.21 32.64
C GLN A 104 32.72 130.18 31.62
N HIS A 105 34.05 130.09 31.44
CA HIS A 105 34.64 129.06 30.60
C HIS A 105 34.46 127.66 31.22
N LEU A 106 34.63 127.54 32.54
CA LEU A 106 34.40 126.28 33.27
C LEU A 106 32.93 125.86 33.27
N GLU A 107 31.98 126.80 33.36
CA GLU A 107 30.54 126.51 33.28
C GLU A 107 30.14 125.95 31.92
N ASN A 108 30.61 126.56 30.82
CA ASN A 108 30.32 126.08 29.46
C ASN A 108 31.00 124.72 29.18
N VAL A 109 32.21 124.52 29.71
CA VAL A 109 32.90 123.22 29.66
C VAL A 109 32.16 122.16 30.49
N MET A 110 31.68 122.51 31.69
CA MET A 110 30.88 121.62 32.53
C MET A 110 29.55 121.25 31.88
N GLU A 111 28.86 122.21 31.25
CA GLU A 111 27.59 121.96 30.57
C GLU A 111 27.78 121.03 29.36
N ASN A 112 28.86 121.23 28.59
CA ASN A 112 29.27 120.33 27.52
C ASN A 112 29.61 118.92 28.04
N TYR A 113 30.33 118.80 29.17
CA TYR A 113 30.59 117.52 29.79
C TYR A 113 29.32 116.83 30.30
N THR A 114 28.34 117.57 30.84
CA THR A 114 27.05 116.97 31.27
C THR A 114 26.20 116.49 30.09
N GLN A 115 26.16 117.23 28.98
CA GLN A 115 25.48 116.78 27.76
C GLN A 115 26.17 115.57 27.13
N TRP A 116 27.51 115.54 27.17
CA TRP A 116 28.28 114.39 26.71
C TRP A 116 28.05 113.15 27.59
N LEU A 117 27.98 113.32 28.91
CA LEU A 117 27.63 112.25 29.84
C LEU A 117 26.21 111.72 29.60
N GLN A 118 25.22 112.59 29.33
CA GLN A 118 23.86 112.15 28.97
C GLN A 118 23.83 111.39 27.64
N LYS A 119 24.61 111.81 26.64
CA LYS A 119 24.75 111.05 25.38
C LYS A 119 25.36 109.67 25.61
N ILE A 120 26.35 109.56 26.49
CA ILE A 120 26.94 108.27 26.86
C ILE A 120 25.95 107.42 27.65
N GLU A 121 25.22 107.99 28.59
CA GLU A 121 24.20 107.26 29.36
C GLU A 121 23.11 106.71 28.44
N ASN A 122 22.64 107.51 27.48
CA ASN A 122 21.67 107.06 26.48
C ASN A 122 22.26 106.00 25.54
N TYR A 123 23.51 106.17 25.09
CA TYR A 123 24.19 105.18 24.25
C TYR A 123 24.38 103.85 24.98
N ILE A 124 24.78 103.87 26.26
CA ILE A 124 24.92 102.68 27.09
C ILE A 124 23.56 102.02 27.31
N LYS A 125 22.50 102.78 27.62
CA LYS A 125 21.14 102.25 27.79
C LYS A 125 20.61 101.60 26.50
N GLU A 126 20.79 102.24 25.35
CA GLU A 126 20.36 101.69 24.06
C GLU A 126 21.18 100.44 23.69
N SER A 127 22.51 100.51 23.80
CA SER A 127 23.40 99.37 23.53
C SER A 127 23.09 98.17 24.42
N MET A 128 22.93 98.39 25.73
CA MET A 128 22.55 97.31 26.66
C MET A 128 21.17 96.76 26.37
N LYS A 129 20.20 97.60 25.99
CA LYS A 129 18.86 97.15 25.61
C LYS A 129 18.90 96.29 24.35
N THR A 130 19.68 96.67 23.34
CA THR A 130 19.86 95.88 22.12
C THR A 130 20.60 94.57 22.38
N GLU A 131 21.67 94.59 23.18
CA GLU A 131 22.42 93.38 23.54
C GLU A 131 21.56 92.42 24.38
N MET A 132 20.81 92.94 25.37
CA MET A 132 19.94 92.13 26.21
C MET A 132 18.76 91.54 25.42
N ALA A 133 18.17 92.30 24.49
CA ALA A 133 17.15 91.79 23.57
C ALA A 133 17.71 90.71 22.64
N GLN A 134 18.93 90.89 22.12
CA GLN A 134 19.59 89.93 21.25
C GLN A 134 19.99 88.65 22.00
N LEU A 135 20.49 88.76 23.24
CA LEU A 135 20.77 87.62 24.11
C LEU A 135 19.49 86.85 24.45
N GLN A 136 18.40 87.54 24.79
CA GLN A 136 17.12 86.91 25.07
C GLN A 136 16.57 86.21 23.83
N GLN A 137 16.64 86.84 22.66
CA GLN A 137 16.21 86.24 21.40
C GLN A 137 17.05 85.02 21.02
N ASN A 138 18.37 85.08 21.19
CA ASN A 138 19.28 83.95 20.93
C ASN A 138 19.02 82.79 21.90
N ALA A 139 18.81 83.07 23.20
CA ALA A 139 18.46 82.05 24.18
C ALA A 139 17.12 81.38 23.85
N VAL A 140 16.09 82.17 23.55
CA VAL A 140 14.77 81.66 23.12
C VAL A 140 14.90 80.84 21.84
N HIS A 141 15.63 81.32 20.84
CA HIS A 141 15.82 80.61 19.58
C HIS A 141 16.57 79.29 19.78
N ASN A 142 17.64 79.28 20.59
CA ASN A 142 18.41 78.07 20.89
C ASN A 142 17.58 77.05 21.69
N HIS A 143 16.85 77.50 22.71
CA HIS A 143 15.92 76.63 23.45
C HIS A 143 14.78 76.10 22.57
N THR A 144 14.25 76.92 21.66
CA THR A 144 13.21 76.49 20.71
C THR A 144 13.77 75.47 19.72
N ALA A 145 14.97 75.67 19.20
CA ALA A 145 15.65 74.73 18.31
C ALA A 145 15.91 73.38 19.01
N ALA A 146 16.43 73.39 20.24
CA ALA A 146 16.64 72.18 21.03
C ALA A 146 15.32 71.44 21.34
N MET A 147 14.24 72.17 21.64
CA MET A 147 12.92 71.59 21.89
C MET A 147 12.31 70.99 20.62
N LEU A 148 12.46 71.65 19.46
CA LEU A 148 12.04 71.13 18.17
C LEU A 148 12.86 69.89 17.78
N GLU A 149 14.17 69.88 18.00
CA GLU A 149 15.03 68.72 17.73
C GLU A 149 14.68 67.53 18.62
N MET A 150 14.43 67.74 19.91
CA MET A 150 13.93 66.69 20.79
C MET A 150 12.54 66.19 20.35
N GLY A 151 11.65 67.11 19.97
CA GLY A 151 10.31 66.78 19.48
C GLY A 151 10.33 65.96 18.18
N THR A 152 11.17 66.33 17.21
CA THR A 152 11.31 65.60 15.95
C THR A 152 11.98 64.25 16.15
N ASN A 153 13.00 64.16 17.01
CA ASN A 153 13.63 62.88 17.37
C ASN A 153 12.64 61.93 18.06
N LEU A 154 11.83 62.43 18.99
CA LEU A 154 10.80 61.63 19.66
C LEU A 154 9.70 61.19 18.69
N LEU A 155 9.23 62.08 17.82
CA LEU A 155 8.26 61.73 16.77
C LEU A 155 8.81 60.69 15.79
N SER A 156 10.08 60.83 15.38
CA SER A 156 10.76 59.88 14.50
C SER A 156 10.89 58.50 15.16
N GLN A 157 11.34 58.45 16.41
CA GLN A 157 11.40 57.20 17.18
C GLN A 157 10.02 56.58 17.39
N THR A 158 9.00 57.40 17.67
CA THR A 158 7.61 56.93 17.84
C THR A 158 7.07 56.36 16.53
N ALA A 159 7.32 57.02 15.41
CA ALA A 159 6.93 56.54 14.08
C ALA A 159 7.64 55.21 13.73
N GLU A 160 8.93 55.08 14.06
CA GLU A 160 9.68 53.83 13.86
C GLU A 160 9.16 52.69 14.74
N GLN A 161 8.87 52.97 16.03
CA GLN A 161 8.27 51.98 16.92
C GLN A 161 6.87 51.56 16.45
N THR A 162 6.06 52.51 15.98
CA THR A 162 4.72 52.21 15.44
C THR A 162 4.80 51.32 14.20
N ARG A 163 5.77 51.58 13.30
CA ARG A 163 6.03 50.72 12.14
C ARG A 163 6.44 49.31 12.55
N LYS A 164 7.40 49.16 13.48
CA LYS A 164 7.82 47.85 14.00
C LYS A 164 6.67 47.08 14.64
N LEU A 165 5.80 47.78 15.40
CA LEU A 165 4.63 47.15 16.00
C LEU A 165 3.64 46.68 14.92
N THR A 166 3.38 47.51 13.90
CA THR A 166 2.51 47.15 12.78
C THR A 166 3.05 45.93 12.01
N ASP A 167 4.36 45.84 11.80
CA ASP A 167 4.99 44.67 11.15
C ASP A 167 4.80 43.40 11.99
N VAL A 168 4.96 43.48 13.31
CA VAL A 168 4.71 42.34 14.21
C VAL A 168 3.23 41.96 14.22
N GLU A 169 2.30 42.93 14.26
CA GLU A 169 0.86 42.68 14.20
C GLU A 169 0.46 41.97 12.91
N THR A 170 0.96 42.43 11.75
CA THR A 170 0.69 41.79 10.46
C THR A 170 1.28 40.38 10.39
N GLN A 171 2.46 40.16 10.96
CA GLN A 171 3.07 38.83 11.06
C GLN A 171 2.22 37.88 11.91
N VAL A 172 1.77 38.32 13.08
CA VAL A 172 0.90 37.54 13.97
C VAL A 172 -0.43 37.22 13.29
N LEU A 173 -1.02 38.20 12.59
CA LEU A 173 -2.28 38.01 11.88
C LEU A 173 -2.16 36.99 10.73
N ASN A 174 -1.06 37.04 9.98
CA ASN A 174 -0.75 36.05 8.94
C ASN A 174 -0.54 34.65 9.54
N GLN A 175 0.24 34.53 10.61
CA GLN A 175 0.44 33.25 11.30
C GLN A 175 -0.86 32.68 11.85
N THR A 176 -1.73 33.53 12.42
CA THR A 176 -3.04 33.14 12.94
C THR A 176 -3.92 32.61 11.82
N SER A 177 -4.04 33.34 10.71
CA SER A 177 -4.81 32.90 9.54
C SER A 177 -4.29 31.57 8.97
N ARG A 178 -2.96 31.37 8.91
CA ARG A 178 -2.37 30.11 8.46
C ARG A 178 -2.73 28.94 9.39
N LEU A 179 -2.70 29.15 10.70
CA LEU A 179 -3.07 28.12 11.68
C LEU A 179 -4.57 27.79 11.61
N GLU A 180 -5.43 28.80 11.41
CA GLU A 180 -6.87 28.58 11.22
C GLU A 180 -7.17 27.74 9.98
N ILE A 181 -6.51 28.03 8.85
CA ILE A 181 -6.66 27.23 7.62
C ILE A 181 -6.21 25.79 7.86
N GLN A 182 -5.04 25.59 8.49
CA GLN A 182 -4.54 24.24 8.81
C GLN A 182 -5.47 23.47 9.76
N LEU A 183 -6.07 24.16 10.73
CA LEU A 183 -7.02 23.56 11.65
C LEU A 183 -8.30 23.11 10.92
N LEU A 184 -8.80 23.93 9.99
CA LEU A 184 -9.96 23.60 9.16
C LEU A 184 -9.67 22.43 8.20
N GLU A 185 -8.50 22.42 7.56
CA GLU A 185 -8.08 21.30 6.70
C GLU A 185 -7.97 19.99 7.48
N ASN A 186 -7.36 20.04 8.67
CA ASN A 186 -7.26 18.88 9.56
C ASN A 186 -8.65 18.41 10.00
N SER A 187 -9.54 19.32 10.39
CA SER A 187 -10.92 18.98 10.78
C SER A 187 -11.71 18.36 9.61
N LEU A 188 -11.54 18.86 8.38
CA LEU A 188 -12.17 18.28 7.20
C LEU A 188 -11.64 16.86 6.94
N SER A 189 -10.33 16.67 7.06
CA SER A 189 -9.67 15.38 6.90
C SER A 189 -10.15 14.36 7.94
N THR A 190 -10.24 14.76 9.22
CA THR A 190 -10.75 13.89 10.28
C THR A 190 -12.22 13.51 10.04
N ASN A 191 -13.07 14.46 9.64
CA ASN A 191 -14.47 14.17 9.30
C ASN A 191 -14.59 13.18 8.11
N LYS A 192 -13.69 13.27 7.13
CA LYS A 192 -13.67 12.32 6.00
C LYS A 192 -13.28 10.92 6.49
N LEU A 193 -12.23 10.82 7.30
CA LEU A 193 -11.78 9.55 7.89
C LEU A 193 -12.86 8.92 8.77
N GLU A 194 -13.58 9.71 9.57
CA GLU A 194 -14.70 9.21 10.38
C GLU A 194 -15.81 8.60 9.53
N LYS A 195 -16.17 9.25 8.40
CA LYS A 195 -17.15 8.70 7.46
C LYS A 195 -16.68 7.40 6.83
N GLU A 196 -15.42 7.33 6.41
CA GLU A 196 -14.84 6.09 5.85
C GLU A 196 -14.83 4.96 6.88
N LEU A 197 -14.49 5.27 8.14
CA LEU A 197 -14.49 4.32 9.24
C LEU A 197 -15.90 3.79 9.56
N LEU A 198 -16.93 4.65 9.50
CA LEU A 198 -18.33 4.24 9.63
C LEU A 198 -18.75 3.26 8.52
N VAL A 199 -18.37 3.54 7.27
CA VAL A 199 -18.68 2.66 6.13
C VAL A 199 -17.99 1.31 6.29
N GLN A 200 -16.70 1.31 6.62
CA GLN A 200 -15.95 0.08 6.87
C GLN A 200 -16.54 -0.73 8.04
N THR A 201 -16.95 -0.07 9.12
CA THR A 201 -17.58 -0.73 10.27
C THR A 201 -18.89 -1.43 9.86
N ASN A 202 -19.71 -0.77 9.03
CA ASN A 202 -20.94 -1.36 8.50
C ASN A 202 -20.66 -2.56 7.57
N GLU A 203 -19.61 -2.49 6.74
CA GLU A 203 -19.19 -3.63 5.92
C GLU A 203 -18.71 -4.81 6.76
N ILE A 204 -17.93 -4.56 7.81
CA ILE A 204 -17.49 -5.58 8.77
C ILE A 204 -18.69 -6.24 9.44
N SER A 205 -19.68 -5.45 9.88
CA SER A 205 -20.92 -6.00 10.46
C SER A 205 -21.64 -6.92 9.47
N LYS A 206 -21.80 -6.50 8.21
CA LYS A 206 -22.43 -7.33 7.16
C LYS A 206 -21.63 -8.61 6.87
N LEU A 207 -20.31 -8.54 6.92
CA LEU A 207 -19.45 -9.72 6.75
C LEU A 207 -19.57 -10.66 7.95
N HIS A 208 -19.67 -10.12 9.17
CA HIS A 208 -19.88 -10.91 10.37
C HIS A 208 -21.21 -11.69 10.32
N ASP A 209 -22.30 -11.05 9.91
CA ASP A 209 -23.61 -11.70 9.74
C ASP A 209 -23.55 -12.82 8.69
N LYS A 210 -22.87 -12.58 7.56
CA LYS A 210 -22.66 -13.58 6.51
C LYS A 210 -21.83 -14.76 7.01
N ASN A 211 -20.77 -14.50 7.77
CA ASN A 211 -19.94 -15.54 8.36
C ASN A 211 -20.75 -16.39 9.35
N GLY A 212 -21.57 -15.77 10.22
CA GLY A 212 -22.46 -16.51 11.11
C GLY A 212 -23.47 -17.40 10.38
N LEU A 213 -24.02 -16.93 9.25
CA LEU A 213 -24.89 -17.75 8.41
C LEU A 213 -24.14 -18.93 7.76
N LEU A 214 -22.91 -18.71 7.31
CA LEU A 214 -22.07 -19.75 6.72
C LEU A 214 -21.67 -20.80 7.77
N GLU A 215 -21.28 -20.39 8.97
CA GLU A 215 -20.99 -21.28 10.09
C GLU A 215 -22.20 -22.18 10.42
N LYS A 216 -23.41 -21.60 10.47
CA LYS A 216 -24.63 -22.38 10.67
C LYS A 216 -24.86 -23.40 9.56
N LYS A 217 -24.67 -23.03 8.29
CA LYS A 217 -24.80 -23.94 7.15
C LYS A 217 -23.76 -25.06 7.19
N ILE A 218 -22.52 -24.76 7.58
CA ILE A 218 -21.47 -25.77 7.75
C ILE A 218 -21.88 -26.76 8.84
N GLN A 219 -22.37 -26.27 9.98
CA GLN A 219 -22.82 -27.14 11.07
C GLN A 219 -24.00 -28.04 10.65
N GLU A 220 -24.95 -27.51 9.89
CA GLU A 220 -26.06 -28.29 9.32
C GLU A 220 -25.56 -29.35 8.32
N MET A 221 -24.63 -29.00 7.42
CA MET A 221 -24.03 -29.94 6.47
C MET A 221 -23.24 -31.05 7.17
N GLU A 222 -22.43 -30.70 8.18
CA GLU A 222 -21.71 -31.68 8.99
C GLU A 222 -22.65 -32.64 9.73
N SER A 223 -23.79 -32.15 10.22
CA SER A 223 -24.79 -33.01 10.85
C SER A 223 -25.37 -34.02 9.87
N ARG A 224 -25.71 -33.59 8.65
CA ARG A 224 -26.20 -34.47 7.57
C ARG A 224 -25.16 -35.49 7.15
N HIS A 225 -23.91 -35.08 6.92
CA HIS A 225 -22.85 -36.01 6.57
C HIS A 225 -22.57 -37.03 7.69
N ARG A 226 -22.68 -36.63 8.97
CA ARG A 226 -22.55 -37.59 10.09
C ARG A 226 -23.67 -38.62 10.08
N GLU A 227 -24.90 -38.21 9.75
CA GLU A 227 -26.04 -39.12 9.64
C GLU A 227 -25.88 -40.09 8.46
N GLU A 228 -25.51 -39.60 7.28
CA GLU A 228 -25.22 -40.42 6.09
C GLU A 228 -24.07 -41.40 6.31
N LEU A 229 -23.00 -40.98 7.00
CA LEU A 229 -21.91 -41.89 7.37
C LEU A 229 -22.38 -42.96 8.35
N GLY A 230 -23.35 -42.65 9.22
CA GLY A 230 -24.00 -43.61 10.09
C GLY A 230 -24.74 -44.69 9.30
N THR A 231 -25.59 -44.27 8.37
CA THR A 231 -26.38 -45.20 7.54
C THR A 231 -25.49 -46.09 6.67
N LEU A 232 -24.48 -45.52 6.00
CA LEU A 232 -23.52 -46.28 5.20
C LEU A 232 -22.74 -47.30 6.05
N ARG A 233 -22.45 -46.98 7.32
CA ARG A 233 -21.76 -47.91 8.22
C ARG A 233 -22.65 -49.11 8.58
N GLU A 234 -23.93 -48.88 8.78
CA GLU A 234 -24.92 -49.95 9.03
C GLU A 234 -25.11 -50.84 7.81
N GLU A 235 -25.22 -50.24 6.62
CA GLU A 235 -25.30 -50.98 5.34
C GLU A 235 -24.05 -51.82 5.11
N LYS A 236 -22.86 -51.24 5.35
CA LYS A 236 -21.59 -51.97 5.26
C LYS A 236 -21.56 -53.18 6.19
N GLY A 237 -22.04 -53.03 7.43
CA GLY A 237 -22.14 -54.15 8.38
C GLY A 237 -23.07 -55.26 7.87
N SER A 238 -24.21 -54.88 7.30
CA SER A 238 -25.18 -55.81 6.71
C SER A 238 -24.61 -56.57 5.50
N LEU A 239 -23.91 -55.87 4.61
CA LEU A 239 -23.24 -56.47 3.45
C LEU A 239 -22.12 -57.40 3.87
N GLN A 240 -21.31 -57.03 4.86
CA GLN A 240 -20.26 -57.92 5.40
C GLN A 240 -20.84 -59.20 5.98
N ALA A 241 -21.98 -59.13 6.68
CA ALA A 241 -22.68 -60.30 7.17
C ALA A 241 -23.20 -61.19 6.02
N LEU A 242 -23.71 -60.59 4.94
CA LEU A 242 -24.19 -61.32 3.76
C LEU A 242 -23.04 -62.00 3.02
N VAL A 243 -21.93 -61.31 2.80
CA VAL A 243 -20.72 -61.88 2.18
C VAL A 243 -20.21 -63.05 3.03
N GLY A 244 -20.15 -62.90 4.35
CA GLY A 244 -19.77 -63.99 5.26
C GLY A 244 -20.68 -65.22 5.14
N LYS A 245 -21.99 -65.02 4.94
CA LYS A 245 -22.94 -66.11 4.64
C LYS A 245 -22.65 -66.75 3.28
N GLN A 246 -22.44 -65.96 2.23
CA GLN A 246 -22.11 -66.47 0.89
C GLN A 246 -20.82 -67.28 0.87
N THR A 247 -19.76 -66.82 1.56
CA THR A 247 -18.50 -67.56 1.67
C THR A 247 -18.68 -68.94 2.31
N ARG A 248 -19.57 -69.07 3.31
CA ARG A 248 -19.91 -70.37 3.90
C ARG A 248 -20.59 -71.30 2.89
N VAL A 249 -21.55 -70.78 2.12
CA VAL A 249 -22.25 -71.55 1.09
C VAL A 249 -21.30 -71.99 -0.03
N ILE A 250 -20.40 -71.11 -0.47
CA ILE A 250 -19.39 -71.45 -1.49
C ILE A 250 -18.49 -72.58 -1.01
N ARG A 251 -17.99 -72.53 0.24
CA ARG A 251 -17.20 -73.63 0.81
C ARG A 251 -17.97 -74.95 0.84
N GLU A 252 -19.25 -74.91 1.20
CA GLU A 252 -20.08 -76.12 1.18
C GLU A 252 -20.21 -76.66 -0.26
N LEU A 253 -20.49 -75.81 -1.24
CA LEU A 253 -20.56 -76.19 -2.65
C LEU A 253 -19.22 -76.72 -3.18
N GLU A 254 -18.08 -76.14 -2.82
CA GLU A 254 -16.75 -76.65 -3.17
C GLU A 254 -16.52 -78.07 -2.61
N THR A 255 -16.92 -78.32 -1.36
CA THR A 255 -16.84 -79.68 -0.80
C THR A 255 -17.79 -80.67 -1.49
N GLN A 256 -18.94 -80.22 -1.97
CA GLN A 256 -19.85 -81.07 -2.75
C GLN A 256 -19.29 -81.34 -4.16
N LEU A 257 -18.72 -80.32 -4.81
CA LEU A 257 -18.14 -80.44 -6.15
C LEU A 257 -16.91 -81.35 -6.15
N THR A 258 -16.05 -81.26 -5.12
CA THR A 258 -14.89 -82.17 -4.97
C THR A 258 -15.32 -83.62 -4.78
N ARG A 259 -16.37 -83.88 -3.98
CA ARG A 259 -16.96 -85.23 -3.87
C ARG A 259 -17.52 -85.73 -5.20
N ALA A 260 -18.26 -84.89 -5.93
CA ALA A 260 -18.83 -85.24 -7.23
C ALA A 260 -17.75 -85.49 -8.31
N THR A 261 -16.69 -84.67 -8.33
CA THR A 261 -15.56 -84.81 -9.26
C THR A 261 -14.73 -86.06 -8.94
N GLY A 262 -14.56 -86.40 -7.66
CA GLY A 262 -13.97 -87.67 -7.24
C GLY A 262 -14.74 -88.88 -7.80
N ASN A 263 -16.06 -88.85 -7.72
CA ASN A 263 -16.90 -89.91 -8.31
C ASN A 263 -16.84 -89.92 -9.85
N SER A 264 -16.82 -88.75 -10.49
CA SER A 264 -16.69 -88.65 -11.95
C SER A 264 -15.33 -89.13 -12.44
N THR A 265 -14.24 -88.89 -11.71
CA THR A 265 -12.90 -89.42 -12.07
C THR A 265 -12.79 -90.93 -11.87
N ALA A 266 -13.51 -91.51 -10.92
CA ALA A 266 -13.65 -92.96 -10.82
C ALA A 266 -14.39 -93.55 -12.03
N LEU A 267 -15.48 -92.91 -12.45
CA LEU A 267 -16.22 -93.28 -13.66
C LEU A 267 -15.37 -93.08 -14.94
N GLN A 268 -14.59 -92.01 -15.01
CA GLN A 268 -13.65 -91.75 -16.11
C GLN A 268 -12.54 -92.80 -16.18
N ARG A 269 -12.02 -93.27 -15.04
CA ARG A 269 -11.05 -94.39 -14.99
C ARG A 269 -11.66 -95.68 -15.52
N GLN A 270 -12.90 -95.98 -15.15
CA GLN A 270 -13.64 -97.14 -15.67
C GLN A 270 -13.89 -97.03 -17.19
N GLN A 271 -14.12 -95.82 -17.69
CA GLN A 271 -14.28 -95.56 -19.13
C GLN A 271 -12.94 -95.59 -19.88
N GLN A 272 -11.82 -95.21 -19.23
CA GLN A 272 -10.47 -95.29 -19.79
C GLN A 272 -9.99 -96.74 -19.91
N GLU A 273 -10.27 -97.60 -18.93
CA GLU A 273 -9.99 -99.05 -19.05
C GLU A 273 -10.75 -99.66 -20.25
N MET A 274 -11.98 -99.24 -20.47
CA MET A 274 -12.76 -99.67 -21.64
C MET A 274 -12.21 -99.09 -22.95
N MET A 275 -11.72 -97.85 -22.96
CA MET A 275 -11.03 -97.25 -24.12
C MET A 275 -9.67 -97.88 -24.42
N ASP A 276 -8.92 -98.34 -23.42
CA ASP A 276 -7.64 -99.02 -23.58
C ASP A 276 -7.83 -100.43 -24.18
N THR A 277 -8.92 -101.13 -23.84
CA THR A 277 -9.30 -102.39 -24.53
C THR A 277 -9.66 -102.17 -26.00
N VAL A 278 -10.27 -101.02 -26.32
CA VAL A 278 -10.61 -100.62 -27.69
C VAL A 278 -9.36 -100.13 -28.46
N HIS A 279 -8.44 -99.42 -27.82
CA HIS A 279 -7.18 -98.98 -28.43
C HIS A 279 -6.22 -100.14 -28.71
N ASN A 280 -6.21 -101.20 -27.88
CA ASN A 280 -5.48 -102.43 -28.18
C ASN A 280 -6.04 -103.16 -29.42
N LEU A 281 -7.34 -103.04 -29.70
CA LEU A 281 -7.95 -103.57 -30.93
C LEU A 281 -7.66 -102.70 -32.16
N ILE A 282 -7.53 -101.39 -31.98
CA ILE A 282 -7.24 -100.43 -33.07
C ILE A 282 -5.74 -100.43 -33.43
N SER A 283 -4.85 -100.80 -32.51
CA SER A 283 -3.39 -100.89 -32.72
C SER A 283 -2.94 -101.97 -33.73
N LEU A 284 -3.85 -102.79 -34.27
CA LEU A 284 -3.58 -103.72 -35.37
C LEU A 284 -3.75 -103.11 -36.78
N CYS A 285 -4.15 -101.83 -36.91
CA CYS A 285 -4.34 -101.19 -38.22
C CYS A 285 -3.59 -99.84 -38.34
N ASN A 286 -2.39 -99.94 -38.92
CA ASN A 286 -1.63 -98.94 -39.70
C ASN A 286 -1.48 -97.48 -39.21
N LYS A 287 -0.22 -97.18 -38.88
CA LYS A 287 0.75 -96.23 -39.50
C LYS A 287 0.27 -94.96 -40.25
N ASP A 288 0.99 -93.90 -39.86
CA ASP A 288 1.53 -92.74 -40.60
C ASP A 288 0.85 -91.36 -40.51
N ALA A 289 1.57 -90.51 -39.75
CA ALA A 289 2.13 -89.19 -40.10
C ALA A 289 1.22 -87.96 -40.36
N GLY A 290 1.48 -86.90 -39.57
CA GLY A 290 1.99 -85.64 -40.15
C GLY A 290 1.10 -84.38 -40.15
N VAL A 291 1.13 -83.61 -39.04
CA VAL A 291 1.59 -82.17 -38.94
C VAL A 291 0.74 -81.09 -39.69
N PRO A 292 0.72 -79.77 -39.30
CA PRO A 292 -0.52 -79.12 -38.89
C PRO A 292 -0.86 -77.85 -39.74
N ASN A 293 -1.73 -77.01 -39.19
CA ASN A 293 -1.71 -75.54 -39.25
C ASN A 293 -2.81 -74.85 -40.07
N SER A 294 -3.60 -74.02 -39.39
CA SER A 294 -4.51 -72.99 -39.89
C SER A 294 -5.13 -72.35 -38.64
N THR A 295 -5.17 -71.04 -38.39
CA THR A 295 -5.22 -69.88 -39.28
C THR A 295 -4.97 -68.63 -38.40
N LYS A 296 -4.07 -67.73 -38.81
CA LYS A 296 -4.10 -66.34 -38.33
C LYS A 296 -5.29 -65.67 -39.00
N ARG A 297 -6.31 -65.34 -38.21
CA ARG A 297 -7.37 -64.42 -38.65
C ARG A 297 -6.78 -63.03 -38.74
N VAL A 298 -6.91 -62.43 -39.91
CA VAL A 298 -6.70 -60.99 -40.13
C VAL A 298 -7.93 -60.31 -39.53
N ASP A 299 -7.79 -59.77 -38.32
CA ASP A 299 -8.79 -58.85 -37.79
C ASP A 299 -8.73 -57.57 -38.62
N GLU A 300 -9.84 -57.22 -39.28
CA GLU A 300 -10.05 -55.89 -39.81
C GLU A 300 -9.92 -54.89 -38.67
N GLU A 301 -8.81 -54.16 -38.64
CA GLU A 301 -8.49 -53.20 -37.59
C GLU A 301 -9.51 -52.06 -37.62
N LYS A 302 -10.53 -52.16 -36.77
CA LYS A 302 -11.64 -51.19 -36.68
C LYS A 302 -11.06 -49.83 -36.29
N LYS A 303 -11.06 -48.89 -37.23
CA LYS A 303 -10.45 -47.56 -37.03
C LYS A 303 -11.38 -46.66 -36.22
N PHE A 304 -10.94 -46.26 -35.03
CA PHE A 304 -11.64 -45.30 -34.19
C PHE A 304 -11.10 -43.90 -34.41
N ARG A 305 -11.98 -42.91 -34.67
CA ARG A 305 -11.56 -41.52 -34.94
C ARG A 305 -11.34 -40.72 -33.67
N ASP A 306 -12.09 -41.02 -32.62
CA ASP A 306 -11.97 -40.39 -31.30
C ASP A 306 -12.48 -41.30 -30.18
N CYS A 307 -12.51 -40.77 -28.95
CA CYS A 307 -12.98 -41.48 -27.78
C CYS A 307 -14.47 -41.84 -27.80
N ALA A 308 -15.30 -41.14 -28.58
CA ALA A 308 -16.72 -41.44 -28.69
C ALA A 308 -16.94 -42.71 -29.53
N ASP A 309 -16.21 -42.85 -30.63
CA ASP A 309 -16.24 -44.08 -31.46
C ASP A 309 -15.74 -45.30 -30.65
N LEU A 310 -14.71 -45.10 -29.80
CA LEU A 310 -14.24 -46.12 -28.85
C LEU A 310 -15.31 -46.48 -27.81
N TYR A 311 -16.00 -45.48 -27.25
CA TYR A 311 -17.05 -45.71 -26.27
C TYR A 311 -18.20 -46.54 -26.89
N GLN A 312 -18.66 -46.18 -28.09
CA GLN A 312 -19.69 -46.94 -28.81
C GLN A 312 -19.25 -48.36 -29.18
N ALA A 313 -17.94 -48.61 -29.31
CA ALA A 313 -17.39 -49.94 -29.53
C ALA A 313 -17.26 -50.79 -28.25
N GLY A 314 -17.70 -50.27 -27.10
CA GLY A 314 -17.72 -50.99 -25.81
C GLY A 314 -16.52 -50.70 -24.90
N PHE A 315 -15.64 -49.76 -25.25
CA PHE A 315 -14.52 -49.38 -24.40
C PHE A 315 -14.95 -48.32 -23.38
N HIS A 316 -15.43 -48.75 -22.21
CA HIS A 316 -15.99 -47.86 -21.17
C HIS A 316 -15.05 -47.56 -20.00
N LYS A 317 -13.73 -47.81 -20.13
CA LYS A 317 -12.76 -47.53 -19.06
C LYS A 317 -11.96 -46.27 -19.37
N ASN A 318 -11.69 -45.44 -18.36
CA ASN A 318 -10.77 -44.32 -18.52
C ASN A 318 -9.36 -44.84 -18.85
N GLY A 319 -8.67 -44.18 -19.77
CA GLY A 319 -7.32 -44.60 -20.13
C GLY A 319 -6.78 -43.98 -21.40
N VAL A 320 -5.58 -44.40 -21.77
CA VAL A 320 -4.93 -43.98 -23.00
C VAL A 320 -5.31 -44.95 -24.12
N TYR A 321 -5.86 -44.40 -25.20
CA TYR A 321 -6.26 -45.14 -26.40
C TYR A 321 -5.58 -44.58 -27.64
N THR A 322 -5.54 -45.37 -28.70
CA THR A 322 -5.02 -44.95 -30.01
C THR A 322 -6.20 -44.64 -30.93
N ILE A 323 -6.18 -43.44 -31.51
CA ILE A 323 -7.17 -42.98 -32.48
C ILE A 323 -6.51 -42.72 -33.84
N HIS A 324 -7.31 -42.80 -34.89
CA HIS A 324 -6.88 -42.69 -36.29
C HIS A 324 -7.37 -41.37 -36.86
N MET A 325 -6.43 -40.53 -37.28
CA MET A 325 -6.73 -39.25 -37.91
C MET A 325 -7.00 -39.43 -39.40
N ASN A 326 -6.18 -40.26 -40.04
CA ASN A 326 -6.24 -40.63 -41.45
C ASN A 326 -5.91 -42.13 -41.58
N ALA A 327 -5.89 -42.65 -42.80
CA ALA A 327 -5.62 -44.07 -43.04
C ALA A 327 -4.25 -44.56 -42.53
N GLN A 328 -3.27 -43.66 -42.37
CA GLN A 328 -1.90 -43.97 -41.93
C GLN A 328 -1.44 -43.26 -40.64
N ASP A 329 -2.14 -42.22 -40.18
CA ASP A 329 -1.72 -41.43 -39.02
C ASP A 329 -2.51 -41.81 -37.77
N THR A 330 -1.78 -42.27 -36.74
CA THR A 330 -2.33 -42.62 -35.44
C THR A 330 -1.80 -41.70 -34.35
N LYS A 331 -2.64 -41.43 -33.35
CA LYS A 331 -2.28 -40.62 -32.19
C LYS A 331 -2.83 -41.24 -30.92
N LYS A 332 -2.04 -41.22 -29.84
CA LYS A 332 -2.50 -41.58 -28.51
C LYS A 332 -3.25 -40.41 -27.88
N VAL A 333 -4.39 -40.69 -27.28
CA VAL A 333 -5.22 -39.72 -26.54
C VAL A 333 -5.69 -40.32 -25.23
N TYR A 334 -5.99 -39.47 -24.25
CA TYR A 334 -6.66 -39.93 -23.05
C TYR A 334 -8.17 -39.80 -23.21
N CYS A 335 -8.86 -40.91 -23.03
CA CYS A 335 -10.32 -40.97 -23.07
C CYS A 335 -10.89 -40.98 -21.65
N ASN A 336 -11.77 -40.03 -21.38
CA ASN A 336 -12.62 -40.03 -20.19
C ASN A 336 -13.97 -40.65 -20.57
N MET A 337 -14.16 -41.89 -20.13
CA MET A 337 -15.31 -42.75 -20.42
C MET A 337 -16.36 -42.73 -19.31
N GLU A 338 -16.13 -42.04 -18.20
CA GLU A 338 -17.04 -42.04 -17.04
C GLU A 338 -17.76 -40.70 -16.86
N THR A 339 -17.08 -39.59 -17.09
CA THR A 339 -17.60 -38.25 -16.76
C THR A 339 -18.68 -37.82 -17.74
N ALA A 340 -19.82 -37.34 -17.23
CA ALA A 340 -20.93 -36.80 -18.02
C ALA A 340 -21.35 -37.70 -19.22
N GLY A 341 -21.41 -39.02 -18.98
CA GLY A 341 -21.81 -40.02 -19.98
C GLY A 341 -20.68 -40.59 -20.84
N GLY A 342 -19.41 -40.20 -20.60
CA GLY A 342 -18.25 -40.79 -21.25
C GLY A 342 -18.04 -40.36 -22.70
N GLY A 343 -17.10 -41.02 -23.39
CA GLY A 343 -16.76 -40.73 -24.78
C GLY A 343 -15.98 -39.43 -25.00
N TRP A 344 -15.36 -38.86 -23.96
CA TRP A 344 -14.66 -37.58 -24.04
C TRP A 344 -13.19 -37.77 -24.42
N THR A 345 -12.73 -37.03 -25.43
CA THR A 345 -11.31 -36.94 -25.79
C THR A 345 -10.70 -35.75 -25.07
N ILE A 346 -9.74 -35.99 -24.17
CA ILE A 346 -9.04 -34.91 -23.45
C ILE A 346 -8.06 -34.22 -24.40
N ILE A 347 -8.16 -32.89 -24.49
CA ILE A 347 -7.28 -32.04 -25.31
C ILE A 347 -6.28 -31.24 -24.46
N GLN A 348 -6.59 -31.02 -23.18
CA GLN A 348 -5.73 -30.37 -22.21
C GLN A 348 -6.01 -30.91 -20.82
N ARG A 349 -4.94 -31.09 -20.02
CA ARG A 349 -5.05 -31.45 -18.61
C ARG A 349 -3.96 -30.74 -17.79
N ARG A 350 -4.35 -30.20 -16.63
CA ARG A 350 -3.48 -29.62 -15.58
C ARG A 350 -3.91 -30.20 -14.23
N GLU A 351 -2.96 -30.60 -13.40
CA GLU A 351 -3.23 -31.23 -12.10
C GLU A 351 -2.12 -31.06 -11.06
N ASP A 352 -0.86 -30.90 -11.48
CA ASP A 352 0.29 -30.95 -10.56
C ASP A 352 1.44 -30.00 -10.92
N GLY A 353 1.42 -29.35 -12.08
CA GLY A 353 2.47 -28.47 -12.56
C GLY A 353 3.73 -29.18 -13.02
N SER A 354 3.68 -30.49 -13.31
CA SER A 354 4.81 -31.29 -13.78
C SER A 354 5.29 -30.90 -15.18
N VAL A 355 4.44 -30.25 -15.98
CA VAL A 355 4.76 -29.84 -17.35
C VAL A 355 4.79 -28.32 -17.46
N ASP A 356 5.85 -27.80 -18.08
CA ASP A 356 5.96 -26.38 -18.41
C ASP A 356 5.10 -26.04 -19.64
N PHE A 357 4.11 -25.16 -19.46
CA PHE A 357 3.23 -24.69 -20.53
C PHE A 357 3.72 -23.43 -21.24
N GLN A 358 4.87 -22.83 -20.84
CA GLN A 358 5.48 -21.68 -21.54
C GLN A 358 6.19 -22.13 -22.83
N LYS A 359 5.44 -22.72 -23.75
CA LYS A 359 5.91 -23.32 -25.00
C LYS A 359 5.81 -22.41 -26.22
N THR A 360 6.56 -22.75 -27.25
CA THR A 360 6.58 -22.09 -28.56
C THR A 360 5.36 -22.45 -29.41
N TRP A 361 5.15 -21.72 -30.50
CA TRP A 361 4.11 -21.99 -31.49
C TRP A 361 4.20 -23.43 -32.02
N LYS A 362 5.41 -23.85 -32.40
CA LYS A 362 5.67 -25.18 -32.95
C LYS A 362 5.33 -26.29 -31.94
N GLU A 363 5.64 -26.09 -30.67
CA GLU A 363 5.30 -27.03 -29.61
C GLU A 363 3.79 -27.09 -29.35
N TYR A 364 3.09 -25.95 -29.29
CA TYR A 364 1.63 -25.93 -29.17
C TYR A 364 0.93 -26.54 -30.39
N LYS A 365 1.50 -26.38 -31.59
CA LYS A 365 1.03 -27.05 -32.81
C LYS A 365 1.11 -28.57 -32.71
N MET A 366 2.28 -29.10 -32.33
CA MET A 366 2.54 -30.55 -32.29
C MET A 366 1.96 -31.27 -31.07
N GLY A 367 1.73 -30.52 -29.99
CA GLY A 367 1.38 -31.04 -28.67
C GLY A 367 2.62 -31.36 -27.82
N PHE A 368 2.43 -31.39 -26.51
CA PHE A 368 3.49 -31.66 -25.53
C PHE A 368 2.92 -32.23 -24.23
N GLY A 369 3.80 -32.75 -23.38
CA GLY A 369 3.42 -33.46 -22.15
C GLY A 369 3.07 -34.93 -22.40
N MET A 370 2.54 -35.59 -21.38
CA MET A 370 2.15 -37.00 -21.45
C MET A 370 0.64 -37.12 -21.34
N VAL A 371 0.01 -37.83 -22.28
CA VAL A 371 -1.46 -37.97 -22.31
C VAL A 371 -2.04 -38.59 -21.03
N SER A 372 -1.25 -39.37 -20.28
CA SER A 372 -1.66 -39.93 -18.99
C SER A 372 -1.69 -38.92 -17.83
N THR A 373 -1.01 -37.77 -17.97
CA THR A 373 -0.84 -36.72 -16.94
C THR A 373 -1.12 -35.34 -17.56
N GLU A 374 -0.38 -34.29 -17.17
CA GLU A 374 -0.48 -32.97 -17.80
C GLU A 374 0.00 -32.98 -19.25
N HIS A 375 -0.82 -32.43 -20.15
CA HIS A 375 -0.49 -32.32 -21.56
C HIS A 375 -1.34 -31.28 -22.28
N TRP A 376 -0.86 -30.92 -23.47
CA TRP A 376 -1.63 -30.26 -24.52
C TRP A 376 -1.59 -31.17 -25.76
N LEU A 377 -2.75 -31.56 -26.28
CA LEU A 377 -2.84 -32.55 -27.36
C LEU A 377 -2.19 -32.08 -28.67
N GLY A 378 -2.20 -30.76 -28.91
CA GLY A 378 -1.65 -30.13 -30.10
C GLY A 378 -2.72 -29.44 -30.94
N ASN A 379 -2.48 -28.20 -31.35
CA ASN A 379 -3.45 -27.41 -32.12
C ASN A 379 -3.78 -28.05 -33.47
N GLU A 380 -2.79 -28.62 -34.16
CA GLU A 380 -3.05 -29.29 -35.44
C GLU A 380 -3.99 -30.49 -35.24
N MET A 381 -3.80 -31.25 -34.16
CA MET A 381 -4.64 -32.40 -33.85
C MET A 381 -6.06 -31.97 -33.48
N ILE A 382 -6.19 -30.93 -32.65
CA ILE A 382 -7.50 -30.38 -32.26
C ILE A 382 -8.25 -29.84 -33.49
N TYR A 383 -7.54 -29.15 -34.40
CA TYR A 383 -8.10 -28.66 -35.67
C TYR A 383 -8.62 -29.82 -36.53
N LEU A 384 -7.80 -30.86 -36.73
CA LEU A 384 -8.16 -32.01 -37.55
C LEU A 384 -9.34 -32.80 -36.96
N LEU A 385 -9.42 -32.96 -35.64
CA LEU A 385 -10.59 -33.56 -35.00
C LEU A 385 -11.83 -32.70 -35.20
N THR A 386 -11.76 -31.42 -34.81
CA THR A 386 -12.94 -30.52 -34.81
C THR A 386 -13.41 -30.09 -36.19
N SER A 387 -12.62 -30.33 -37.25
CA SER A 387 -13.01 -30.10 -38.64
C SER A 387 -13.78 -31.26 -39.26
N GLN A 388 -13.71 -32.47 -38.68
CA GLN A 388 -14.37 -33.66 -39.24
C GLN A 388 -15.87 -33.69 -38.97
N ARG A 389 -16.28 -33.26 -37.77
CA ARG A 389 -17.67 -33.20 -37.33
C ARG A 389 -17.85 -32.10 -36.28
N GLN A 390 -19.09 -31.85 -35.88
CA GLN A 390 -19.37 -30.88 -34.83
C GLN A 390 -19.04 -31.49 -33.46
N TYR A 391 -18.18 -30.82 -32.69
CA TYR A 391 -17.82 -31.20 -31.34
C TYR A 391 -18.37 -30.21 -30.32
N ALA A 392 -18.78 -30.73 -29.18
CA ALA A 392 -18.96 -29.97 -27.96
C ALA A 392 -17.64 -29.92 -27.17
N LEU A 393 -17.40 -28.81 -26.48
CA LEU A 393 -16.28 -28.64 -25.54
C LEU A 393 -16.83 -28.63 -24.11
N ARG A 394 -16.20 -29.41 -23.24
CA ARG A 394 -16.41 -29.37 -21.80
C ARG A 394 -15.10 -29.02 -21.11
N VAL A 395 -15.17 -28.04 -20.22
CA VAL A 395 -14.06 -27.57 -19.40
C VAL A 395 -14.41 -27.83 -17.95
N GLU A 396 -13.64 -28.67 -17.28
CA GLU A 396 -13.78 -28.95 -15.85
C GLU A 396 -12.67 -28.26 -15.06
N LEU A 397 -13.06 -27.68 -13.93
CA LEU A 397 -12.23 -26.80 -13.12
C LEU A 397 -12.34 -27.24 -11.67
N THR A 398 -11.21 -27.31 -10.98
CA THR A 398 -11.16 -27.58 -9.53
C THR A 398 -10.31 -26.55 -8.83
N ASP A 399 -10.83 -25.98 -7.74
CA ASP A 399 -10.08 -25.05 -6.88
C ASP A 399 -9.25 -25.78 -5.81
N TRP A 400 -8.52 -25.02 -4.98
CA TRP A 400 -7.70 -25.59 -3.91
C TRP A 400 -8.51 -26.13 -2.72
N ASP A 401 -9.75 -25.68 -2.57
CA ASP A 401 -10.67 -26.12 -1.51
C ASP A 401 -11.47 -27.38 -1.91
N GLY A 402 -11.30 -27.87 -3.14
CA GLY A 402 -11.97 -29.05 -3.68
C GLY A 402 -13.32 -28.77 -4.35
N HIS A 403 -13.73 -27.51 -4.51
CA HIS A 403 -14.92 -27.15 -5.27
C HIS A 403 -14.68 -27.38 -6.76
N MET A 404 -15.60 -28.13 -7.37
CA MET A 404 -15.60 -28.42 -8.79
C MET A 404 -16.66 -27.57 -9.51
N ALA A 405 -16.30 -27.08 -10.68
CA ALA A 405 -17.22 -26.40 -11.60
C ALA A 405 -16.89 -26.76 -13.05
N PHE A 406 -17.86 -26.55 -13.94
CA PHE A 406 -17.63 -26.80 -15.36
C PHE A 406 -18.27 -25.74 -16.25
N SER A 407 -17.70 -25.54 -17.43
CA SER A 407 -18.31 -24.81 -18.55
C SER A 407 -18.44 -25.74 -19.75
N GLN A 408 -19.57 -25.67 -20.44
CA GLN A 408 -19.89 -26.49 -21.58
C GLN A 408 -20.31 -25.61 -22.76
N TYR A 409 -19.85 -25.97 -23.96
CA TYR A 409 -20.10 -25.29 -25.21
C TYR A 409 -20.58 -26.31 -26.24
N ASP A 410 -21.77 -26.11 -26.81
CA ASP A 410 -22.37 -27.09 -27.73
C ASP A 410 -21.64 -27.17 -29.07
N ARG A 411 -20.97 -26.09 -29.48
CA ARG A 411 -20.12 -26.10 -30.68
C ARG A 411 -18.77 -25.51 -30.36
N PHE A 412 -17.75 -26.29 -30.64
CA PHE A 412 -16.35 -25.94 -30.53
C PHE A 412 -15.61 -26.44 -31.77
N HIS A 413 -14.88 -25.54 -32.40
CA HIS A 413 -13.82 -25.90 -33.31
C HIS A 413 -12.75 -24.82 -33.27
N ILE A 414 -11.59 -25.16 -33.80
CA ILE A 414 -10.55 -24.19 -34.09
C ILE A 414 -10.30 -24.19 -35.60
N ASP A 415 -9.79 -23.09 -36.10
CA ASP A 415 -9.48 -22.91 -37.51
C ASP A 415 -8.08 -23.48 -37.86
N SER A 416 -7.72 -23.50 -39.14
CA SER A 416 -6.40 -23.99 -39.57
C SER A 416 -5.24 -23.10 -39.08
N GLU A 417 -3.99 -23.59 -39.16
CA GLU A 417 -2.80 -22.77 -38.86
C GLU A 417 -2.74 -21.46 -39.66
N LYS A 418 -3.21 -21.46 -40.92
CA LYS A 418 -3.27 -20.25 -41.77
C LYS A 418 -4.17 -19.15 -41.20
N ARG A 419 -5.05 -19.53 -40.28
CA ARG A 419 -5.97 -18.66 -39.54
C ARG A 419 -5.66 -18.73 -38.04
N ASN A 420 -4.39 -18.93 -37.69
CA ASN A 420 -3.86 -18.85 -36.33
C ASN A 420 -4.59 -19.73 -35.30
N TYR A 421 -5.16 -20.86 -35.73
CA TYR A 421 -5.97 -21.72 -34.87
C TYR A 421 -7.10 -20.97 -34.14
N ARG A 422 -7.72 -20.01 -34.83
CA ARG A 422 -8.78 -19.16 -34.26
C ARG A 422 -9.90 -19.99 -33.63
N LEU A 423 -10.26 -19.62 -32.41
CA LEU A 423 -11.31 -20.28 -31.63
C LEU A 423 -12.71 -19.92 -32.13
N PHE A 424 -13.58 -20.93 -32.23
CA PHE A 424 -15.00 -20.73 -32.42
C PHE A 424 -15.80 -21.46 -31.34
N LEU A 425 -16.75 -20.74 -30.73
CA LEU A 425 -17.61 -21.25 -29.67
C LEU A 425 -19.05 -20.82 -29.87
N LYS A 426 -20.00 -21.71 -29.54
CA LYS A 426 -21.43 -21.36 -29.41
C LYS A 426 -22.06 -22.04 -28.20
N SER A 427 -23.12 -21.41 -27.69
CA SER A 427 -24.01 -21.93 -26.65
C SER A 427 -23.28 -22.34 -25.36
N HIS A 428 -22.98 -21.34 -24.52
CA HIS A 428 -22.34 -21.57 -23.22
C HIS A 428 -23.36 -21.97 -22.14
N SER A 429 -23.04 -23.01 -21.37
CA SER A 429 -23.77 -23.46 -20.18
C SER A 429 -22.80 -23.99 -19.10
N GLY A 430 -23.30 -24.30 -17.91
CA GLY A 430 -22.51 -24.93 -16.83
C GLY A 430 -22.54 -24.15 -15.51
N THR A 431 -21.71 -24.59 -14.57
CA THR A 431 -21.62 -24.05 -13.20
C THR A 431 -20.45 -23.09 -13.00
N ALA A 432 -19.47 -23.05 -13.91
CA ALA A 432 -18.29 -22.19 -13.83
C ALA A 432 -18.54 -20.77 -14.37
N GLY A 433 -19.63 -20.15 -13.90
CA GLY A 433 -20.05 -18.81 -14.27
C GLY A 433 -21.28 -18.77 -15.18
N ARG A 434 -22.05 -17.67 -15.12
CA ARG A 434 -23.17 -17.42 -16.07
C ARG A 434 -22.65 -16.95 -17.43
N GLN A 435 -21.54 -16.21 -17.43
CA GLN A 435 -20.85 -15.74 -18.63
C GLN A 435 -19.67 -16.65 -18.95
N SER A 436 -19.33 -16.78 -20.24
CA SER A 436 -18.19 -17.55 -20.71
C SER A 436 -16.88 -16.84 -20.38
N SER A 437 -15.91 -17.55 -19.79
CA SER A 437 -14.55 -17.03 -19.65
C SER A 437 -13.72 -17.18 -20.93
N LEU A 438 -14.18 -17.96 -21.90
CA LEU A 438 -13.62 -18.00 -23.25
C LEU A 438 -14.26 -16.93 -24.14
N VAL A 439 -13.50 -16.45 -25.13
CA VAL A 439 -13.91 -15.37 -26.03
C VAL A 439 -14.89 -15.91 -27.08
N ILE A 440 -16.20 -15.72 -26.87
CA ILE A 440 -17.26 -16.29 -27.73
C ILE A 440 -17.21 -15.75 -29.17
N HIS A 441 -16.81 -14.49 -29.36
CA HIS A 441 -16.65 -13.89 -30.71
C HIS A 441 -15.39 -14.38 -31.45
N GLY A 442 -14.64 -15.29 -30.82
CA GLY A 442 -13.42 -15.87 -31.33
C GLY A 442 -12.20 -15.01 -31.07
N ALA A 443 -11.09 -15.67 -30.84
CA ALA A 443 -9.77 -15.08 -30.66
C ALA A 443 -8.75 -15.98 -31.34
N ASP A 444 -7.68 -15.38 -31.86
CA ASP A 444 -6.58 -16.11 -32.46
C ASP A 444 -5.70 -16.70 -31.35
N PHE A 445 -5.03 -17.82 -31.63
CA PHE A 445 -4.12 -18.41 -30.66
C PHE A 445 -2.80 -17.62 -30.65
N SER A 446 -2.26 -17.35 -29.48
CA SER A 446 -0.99 -16.64 -29.31
C SER A 446 -0.07 -17.42 -28.38
N THR A 447 1.24 -17.38 -28.66
CA THR A 447 2.30 -18.00 -27.86
C THR A 447 3.43 -16.99 -27.60
N LYS A 448 4.43 -17.38 -26.80
CA LYS A 448 5.53 -16.49 -26.41
C LYS A 448 6.34 -15.93 -27.59
N ASP A 449 6.34 -16.64 -28.72
CA ASP A 449 7.09 -16.38 -29.95
C ASP A 449 6.20 -15.93 -31.13
N MET A 450 4.88 -16.02 -31.00
CA MET A 450 3.91 -15.63 -32.03
C MET A 450 2.75 -14.87 -31.38
N ASP A 451 2.71 -13.56 -31.62
CA ASP A 451 1.73 -12.65 -31.04
C ASP A 451 0.60 -12.37 -32.03
N ASN A 452 -0.56 -12.98 -31.80
CA ASN A 452 -1.78 -12.80 -32.58
C ASN A 452 -2.93 -12.26 -31.71
N ASP A 453 -2.62 -11.71 -30.53
CA ASP A 453 -3.63 -11.20 -29.61
C ASP A 453 -4.06 -9.78 -30.00
N ASN A 454 -5.19 -9.34 -29.44
CA ASN A 454 -5.76 -8.01 -29.73
C ASN A 454 -5.39 -7.01 -28.62
N CYS A 455 -4.18 -7.13 -28.07
CA CYS A 455 -3.62 -6.20 -27.10
C CYS A 455 -2.43 -5.44 -27.69
N MET A 456 -2.14 -4.27 -27.13
CA MET A 456 -0.84 -3.60 -27.33
C MET A 456 0.29 -4.28 -26.53
N CYS A 457 -0.07 -5.23 -25.69
CA CYS A 457 0.77 -5.98 -24.79
C CYS A 457 0.93 -7.41 -25.30
N LYS A 458 2.00 -8.12 -24.93
CA LYS A 458 2.18 -9.51 -25.34
C LYS A 458 1.57 -10.45 -24.30
N CYS A 459 0.30 -10.83 -24.44
CA CYS A 459 -0.43 -11.56 -23.39
C CYS A 459 0.20 -12.90 -23.05
N ALA A 460 0.68 -13.66 -24.05
CA ALA A 460 1.35 -14.94 -23.83
C ALA A 460 2.69 -14.82 -23.06
N LEU A 461 3.37 -13.67 -23.13
CA LEU A 461 4.57 -13.41 -22.33
C LEU A 461 4.22 -12.95 -20.91
N MET A 462 3.21 -12.09 -20.77
CA MET A 462 2.81 -11.55 -19.47
C MET A 462 2.07 -12.57 -18.60
N LEU A 463 1.13 -13.30 -19.18
CA LEU A 463 0.26 -14.25 -18.47
C LEU A 463 0.76 -15.68 -18.50
N THR A 464 1.81 -15.95 -19.29
CA THR A 464 2.37 -17.28 -19.55
C THR A 464 1.40 -18.26 -20.21
N GLY A 465 1.93 -19.25 -20.92
CA GLY A 465 1.14 -20.19 -21.70
C GLY A 465 0.71 -19.65 -23.06
N GLY A 466 0.43 -20.57 -23.98
CA GLY A 466 -0.25 -20.28 -25.22
C GLY A 466 -1.76 -20.36 -25.02
N TRP A 467 -2.51 -19.39 -25.54
CA TRP A 467 -3.96 -19.34 -25.36
C TRP A 467 -4.64 -18.53 -26.46
N TRP A 468 -5.97 -18.62 -26.54
CA TRP A 468 -6.80 -17.72 -27.35
C TRP A 468 -7.00 -16.40 -26.62
N PHE A 469 -5.97 -15.55 -26.67
CA PHE A 469 -5.98 -14.24 -26.05
C PHE A 469 -6.65 -13.22 -26.99
N ASP A 470 -7.59 -12.44 -26.44
CA ASP A 470 -8.06 -11.20 -27.07
C ASP A 470 -7.25 -10.03 -26.45
N ALA A 471 -7.85 -9.09 -25.71
CA ALA A 471 -7.10 -8.19 -24.83
C ALA A 471 -6.68 -8.92 -23.52
N CYS A 472 -5.92 -10.01 -23.65
CA CYS A 472 -5.56 -11.02 -22.63
C CYS A 472 -6.73 -11.82 -22.03
N GLY A 473 -7.94 -11.26 -22.03
CA GLY A 473 -9.19 -11.97 -21.79
C GLY A 473 -9.41 -12.50 -20.35
N PRO A 474 -10.56 -13.15 -20.12
CA PRO A 474 -10.99 -13.59 -18.80
C PRO A 474 -10.41 -14.97 -18.38
N SER A 475 -9.72 -15.68 -19.27
CA SER A 475 -9.25 -17.03 -18.99
C SER A 475 -7.84 -17.25 -19.50
N ASN A 476 -7.14 -18.15 -18.82
CA ASN A 476 -5.91 -18.75 -19.30
C ASN A 476 -5.70 -20.06 -18.53
N LEU A 477 -6.06 -21.20 -19.12
CA LEU A 477 -5.85 -22.51 -18.47
C LEU A 477 -4.43 -23.05 -18.66
N ASN A 478 -3.64 -22.39 -19.51
CA ASN A 478 -2.27 -22.76 -19.82
C ASN A 478 -1.24 -21.90 -19.07
N GLY A 479 -1.70 -21.06 -18.13
CA GLY A 479 -0.84 -20.25 -17.27
C GLY A 479 0.05 -21.06 -16.33
N MET A 480 0.86 -20.36 -15.56
CA MET A 480 1.78 -20.93 -14.58
C MET A 480 1.03 -21.67 -13.48
N TYR A 481 1.54 -22.84 -13.10
CA TYR A 481 0.96 -23.63 -12.01
C TYR A 481 1.47 -23.10 -10.67
N PHE A 482 0.58 -22.68 -9.77
CA PHE A 482 0.91 -22.22 -8.42
C PHE A 482 0.34 -23.18 -7.39
N THR A 483 1.16 -23.61 -6.44
CA THR A 483 0.75 -24.55 -5.38
C THR A 483 -0.13 -23.88 -4.31
N GLN A 484 -0.70 -24.71 -3.42
CA GLN A 484 -1.50 -24.23 -2.29
C GLN A 484 -0.71 -23.19 -1.46
N GLY A 485 -1.39 -22.10 -1.07
CA GLY A 485 -0.78 -20.96 -0.39
C GLY A 485 -0.17 -19.89 -1.33
N GLN A 486 0.16 -20.22 -2.58
CA GLN A 486 0.71 -19.26 -3.55
C GLN A 486 -0.28 -18.86 -4.64
N HIS A 487 -1.44 -19.51 -4.72
CA HIS A 487 -2.38 -19.38 -5.83
C HIS A 487 -3.22 -18.09 -5.86
N VAL A 488 -3.23 -17.30 -4.79
CA VAL A 488 -3.98 -16.04 -4.68
C VAL A 488 -3.12 -14.85 -5.14
N GLY A 489 -3.74 -13.89 -5.83
CA GLY A 489 -3.05 -12.70 -6.35
C GLY A 489 -2.22 -12.96 -7.61
N LYS A 490 -2.43 -14.09 -8.30
CA LYS A 490 -1.64 -14.52 -9.46
C LYS A 490 -2.40 -14.31 -10.76
N LEU A 491 -2.03 -13.26 -11.49
CA LEU A 491 -2.65 -12.93 -12.78
C LEU A 491 -2.19 -13.86 -13.92
N ASN A 492 -0.96 -14.36 -13.83
CA ASN A 492 -0.32 -15.29 -14.77
C ASN A 492 -0.55 -16.77 -14.42
N GLY A 493 -1.45 -17.05 -13.48
CA GLY A 493 -1.81 -18.41 -13.09
C GLY A 493 -2.83 -19.07 -14.01
N ILE A 494 -3.24 -20.27 -13.65
CA ILE A 494 -4.33 -21.01 -14.32
C ILE A 494 -5.66 -20.38 -13.91
N LYS A 495 -6.23 -19.50 -14.71
CA LYS A 495 -7.39 -18.68 -14.30
C LYS A 495 -8.65 -18.92 -15.12
N TRP A 496 -9.78 -18.81 -14.43
CA TRP A 496 -11.13 -18.78 -15.01
C TRP A 496 -11.96 -17.71 -14.30
N HIS A 497 -12.06 -16.53 -14.92
CA HIS A 497 -12.59 -15.32 -14.29
C HIS A 497 -13.97 -15.51 -13.66
N TYR A 498 -14.91 -16.11 -14.38
CA TYR A 498 -16.30 -16.22 -13.90
C TYR A 498 -16.53 -17.38 -12.91
N PHE A 499 -15.47 -18.10 -12.50
CA PHE A 499 -15.52 -19.07 -11.42
C PHE A 499 -14.85 -18.56 -10.13
N LYS A 500 -13.59 -18.14 -10.19
CA LYS A 500 -12.81 -17.69 -9.00
C LYS A 500 -12.19 -16.31 -9.11
N GLY A 501 -12.47 -15.57 -10.18
CA GLY A 501 -11.92 -14.24 -10.43
C GLY A 501 -10.59 -14.25 -11.21
N PRO A 502 -10.02 -13.07 -11.47
CA PRO A 502 -8.92 -12.90 -12.41
C PRO A 502 -7.53 -13.24 -11.82
N SER A 503 -7.44 -13.31 -10.49
CA SER A 503 -6.18 -13.43 -9.74
C SER A 503 -6.11 -14.71 -8.90
N TYR A 504 -6.94 -15.70 -9.20
CA TYR A 504 -6.96 -17.00 -8.51
C TYR A 504 -6.47 -18.08 -9.48
N SER A 505 -5.38 -18.77 -9.12
CA SER A 505 -4.87 -19.91 -9.87
C SER A 505 -5.55 -21.20 -9.42
N LEU A 506 -6.22 -21.89 -10.34
CA LEU A 506 -6.90 -23.15 -10.11
C LEU A 506 -5.90 -24.29 -9.84
N ARG A 507 -6.37 -25.33 -9.15
CA ARG A 507 -5.60 -26.52 -8.82
C ARG A 507 -5.56 -27.51 -9.98
N ALA A 508 -6.70 -27.77 -10.61
CA ALA A 508 -6.78 -28.71 -11.72
C ALA A 508 -7.75 -28.23 -12.79
N THR A 509 -7.43 -28.52 -14.05
CA THR A 509 -8.26 -28.19 -15.21
C THR A 509 -8.20 -29.30 -16.23
N THR A 510 -9.34 -29.60 -16.84
CA THR A 510 -9.42 -30.55 -17.96
C THR A 510 -10.27 -29.95 -19.05
N MET A 511 -9.74 -29.83 -20.26
CA MET A 511 -10.52 -29.53 -21.46
C MET A 511 -10.70 -30.82 -22.27
N MET A 512 -11.93 -31.11 -22.64
CA MET A 512 -12.25 -32.31 -23.40
C MET A 512 -13.36 -32.07 -24.42
N ILE A 513 -13.28 -32.78 -25.53
CA ILE A 513 -14.21 -32.66 -26.65
C ILE A 513 -14.94 -33.96 -26.91
N ARG A 514 -16.19 -33.86 -27.33
CA ARG A 514 -17.02 -35.00 -27.72
C ARG A 514 -17.94 -34.60 -28.88
N PRO A 515 -18.23 -35.50 -29.82
CA PRO A 515 -19.15 -35.22 -30.91
C PRO A 515 -20.53 -34.78 -30.40
N LEU A 516 -21.15 -33.83 -31.09
CA LEU A 516 -22.46 -33.30 -30.69
C LEU A 516 -23.60 -34.30 -30.91
N ASP A 517 -23.44 -35.23 -31.85
CA ASP A 517 -24.36 -36.32 -32.19
C ASP A 517 -24.19 -37.55 -31.28
N PHE A 518 -23.38 -37.46 -30.22
CA PHE A 518 -23.18 -38.55 -29.26
C PHE A 518 -24.43 -38.78 -28.40
N SER A 519 -24.99 -39.99 -28.49
CA SER A 519 -26.19 -40.45 -27.78
C SER A 519 -25.89 -41.58 -26.80
#